data_AF-A0A7W0LB57-F1
#
_entry.id   AF-A0A7W0LB57-F1
#
_cell.length_a   1.000
_cell.length_b   1.000
_cell.length_c   1.000
_cell.angle_alpha   90.00
_cell.angle_beta   90.00
_cell.angle_gamma   90.00
#
_symmetry.space_group_name_H-M   'P 1'
#
loop_
_entity.id
_entity.type
_entity.pdbx_description
1 polymer ?
#
loop_
_entity_poly.entity_id
_entity_poly.type
_entity_poly.pdbx_seq_one_letter_code
_entity_poly.pdbx_strand_id
1 'polypeptide(L)'
;ALTSAPKLSDRRAATDVLRESVVTRLRRGVRRSMVLQVLRLRFVSATGRLREFRRPPEPPLQSYAATPSTRIVTGLEIARQCVSEIAADASARGARTAIVLMPARFQIDTPDYMRLREAVADAGGTLQRDAATDRFTAAFVPLALPMTDLLSPLRNAPPGGDLFFQENVHLTRRGHGIVADHLAPFVTRLLER
;
A
#
# COMPACT_ATOMS: atom_id res chain seq x y z
N ALA A 1 39.79 17.62 20.38
CA ALA A 1 39.43 16.52 21.30
C ALA A 1 37.92 16.55 21.50
N LEU A 2 37.20 15.59 20.92
CA LEU A 2 35.76 15.41 21.09
C LEU A 2 35.54 14.04 21.73
N THR A 3 35.19 14.07 23.00
CA THR A 3 34.91 12.91 23.83
C THR A 3 33.49 12.42 23.56
N SER A 4 33.36 11.30 22.85
CA SER A 4 32.09 10.59 22.68
C SER A 4 31.60 10.04 24.02
N ALA A 5 30.34 10.31 24.34
CA ALA A 5 29.65 9.85 25.55
C ALA A 5 29.63 8.31 25.69
N PRO A 6 29.61 7.77 26.92
CA PRO A 6 29.60 6.33 27.16
C PRO A 6 28.29 5.71 26.66
N LYS A 7 28.40 4.70 25.79
CA LYS A 7 27.28 3.84 25.38
C LYS A 7 26.68 3.18 26.62
N LEU A 8 25.39 3.42 26.86
CA LEU A 8 24.55 2.64 27.78
C LEU A 8 24.63 1.16 27.37
N SER A 9 25.30 0.36 28.20
CA SER A 9 25.36 -1.09 28.06
C SER A 9 24.09 -1.71 28.66
N ASP A 10 23.02 -1.72 27.89
CA ASP A 10 21.89 -2.60 28.18
C ASP A 10 22.36 -4.05 27.96
N ARG A 11 22.65 -4.75 29.06
CA ARG A 11 22.82 -6.20 29.11
C ARG A 11 21.48 -6.86 28.78
N ARG A 12 21.12 -6.89 27.49
CA ARG A 12 20.09 -7.81 27.00
C ARG A 12 20.63 -9.24 27.09
N ALA A 13 19.84 -10.13 27.68
CA ALA A 13 20.22 -11.54 27.81
C ALA A 13 20.52 -12.13 26.42
N ALA A 14 21.62 -12.88 26.30
CA ALA A 14 22.05 -13.48 25.03
C ALA A 14 20.95 -14.34 24.37
N THR A 15 20.03 -14.88 25.17
CA THR A 15 18.82 -15.61 24.73
C THR A 15 17.83 -14.76 23.94
N ASP A 16 17.67 -13.47 24.27
CA ASP A 16 16.75 -12.57 23.56
C ASP A 16 17.33 -12.16 22.21
N VAL A 17 18.64 -11.92 22.14
CA VAL A 17 19.36 -11.63 20.90
C VAL A 17 19.33 -12.83 19.94
N LEU A 18 19.46 -14.05 20.48
CA LEU A 18 19.36 -15.29 19.69
C LEU A 18 17.93 -15.54 19.20
N ARG A 19 16.90 -15.35 20.03
CA ARG A 19 15.49 -15.45 19.61
C ARG A 19 15.14 -14.42 18.54
N GLU A 20 15.58 -13.18 18.70
CA GLU A 20 15.34 -12.10 17.74
C GLU A 20 16.03 -12.37 16.40
N SER A 21 17.24 -12.94 16.43
CA SER A 21 17.98 -13.39 15.23
C SER A 21 17.27 -14.53 14.50
N VAL A 22 16.76 -15.53 15.24
CA VAL A 22 16.01 -16.66 14.66
C VAL A 22 14.69 -16.20 14.06
N VAL A 23 13.91 -15.38 14.77
CA VAL A 23 12.65 -14.82 14.26
C VAL A 23 12.90 -13.95 13.02
N THR A 24 13.97 -13.16 13.00
CA THR A 24 14.32 -12.31 11.86
C THR A 24 14.75 -13.14 10.64
N ARG A 25 15.52 -14.22 10.84
CA ARG A 25 15.89 -15.16 9.76
C ARG A 25 14.67 -15.91 9.22
N LEU A 26 13.77 -16.37 10.09
CA LEU A 26 12.51 -16.99 9.70
C LEU A 26 11.62 -16.01 8.91
N ARG A 27 11.48 -14.77 9.37
CA ARG A 27 10.77 -13.71 8.63
C ARG A 27 11.37 -13.45 7.26
N ARG A 28 12.70 -13.43 7.13
CA ARG A 28 13.37 -13.31 5.82
C ARG A 28 13.14 -14.53 4.93
N GLY A 29 13.18 -15.74 5.48
CA GLY A 29 12.87 -16.97 4.75
C GLY A 29 11.44 -16.99 4.21
N VAL A 30 10.47 -16.64 5.06
CA VAL A 30 9.06 -16.49 4.68
C VAL A 30 8.89 -15.38 3.63
N ARG A 31 9.59 -14.25 3.74
CA ARG A 31 9.55 -13.18 2.74
C ARG A 31 10.16 -13.58 1.39
N ARG A 32 11.11 -14.52 1.36
CA ARG A 32 11.73 -15.01 0.11
C ARG A 32 10.93 -16.12 -0.59
N SER A 33 9.95 -16.73 0.08
CA SER A 33 9.16 -17.82 -0.48
C SER A 33 7.70 -17.43 -0.68
N MET A 34 7.26 -17.34 -1.93
CA MET A 34 5.86 -17.07 -2.30
C MET A 34 4.91 -18.11 -1.70
N VAL A 35 5.33 -19.37 -1.59
CA VAL A 35 4.52 -20.45 -1.00
C VAL A 35 4.28 -20.22 0.49
N LEU A 36 5.31 -19.80 1.25
CA LEU A 36 5.15 -19.50 2.67
C LEU A 36 4.35 -18.21 2.90
N GLN A 37 4.40 -17.26 1.98
CA GLN A 37 3.54 -16.09 2.03
C GLN A 37 2.06 -16.47 1.82
N VAL A 38 1.76 -17.32 0.83
CA VAL A 38 0.40 -17.82 0.59
C VAL A 38 -0.10 -18.65 1.77
N LEU A 39 0.71 -19.54 2.33
CA LEU A 39 0.36 -20.32 3.54
C LEU A 39 0.10 -19.41 4.75
N ARG A 40 0.93 -18.38 4.95
CA ARG A 40 0.72 -17.40 6.02
C ARG A 40 -0.60 -16.64 5.83
N LEU A 41 -0.92 -16.22 4.61
CA LEU A 41 -2.18 -15.54 4.30
C LEU A 41 -3.37 -16.47 4.55
N ARG A 42 -3.29 -17.74 4.15
CA ARG A 42 -4.33 -18.74 4.40
C ARG A 42 -4.49 -19.06 5.89
N PHE A 43 -3.40 -19.16 6.64
CA PHE A 43 -3.45 -19.38 8.09
C PHE A 43 -4.05 -18.17 8.84
N VAL A 44 -3.67 -16.95 8.47
CA VAL A 44 -4.25 -15.72 9.03
C VAL A 44 -5.74 -15.64 8.68
N SER A 45 -6.13 -15.97 7.45
CA SER A 45 -7.54 -16.00 7.04
C SER A 45 -8.34 -17.06 7.81
N ALA A 46 -7.81 -18.28 7.97
CA ALA A 46 -8.46 -19.36 8.70
C ALA A 46 -8.59 -19.07 10.21
N THR A 47 -7.58 -18.46 10.82
CA THR A 47 -7.60 -18.08 12.24
C THR A 47 -8.33 -16.76 12.49
N GLY A 48 -8.48 -15.91 11.48
CA GLY A 48 -9.27 -14.68 11.51
C GLY A 48 -10.77 -14.96 11.65
N ARG A 49 -11.27 -15.94 10.88
CA ARG A 49 -12.66 -16.43 10.94
C ARG A 49 -13.10 -16.96 12.31
N LEU A 50 -12.15 -17.48 13.10
CA LEU A 50 -12.43 -17.97 14.45
C LEU A 50 -12.47 -16.87 15.53
N ARG A 51 -12.14 -15.62 15.19
CA ARG A 51 -12.04 -14.47 16.12
C ARG A 51 -13.06 -13.36 15.84
N GLU A 52 -14.04 -13.62 14.97
CA GLU A 52 -14.79 -12.63 14.20
C GLU A 52 -15.91 -11.87 14.94
N PHE A 53 -16.03 -11.93 16.27
CA PHE A 53 -17.21 -11.30 16.89
C PHE A 53 -17.16 -9.77 17.05
N ARG A 54 -15.99 -9.10 17.06
CA ARG A 54 -15.89 -7.63 17.26
C ARG A 54 -14.58 -6.98 16.80
N ARG A 55 -13.92 -7.47 15.74
CA ARG A 55 -12.67 -6.82 15.30
C ARG A 55 -12.93 -5.77 14.22
N PRO A 56 -12.26 -4.61 14.31
CA PRO A 56 -12.33 -3.62 13.24
C PRO A 56 -11.88 -4.25 11.92
N PRO A 57 -12.36 -3.72 10.77
CA PRO A 57 -12.01 -4.25 9.47
C PRO A 57 -10.49 -4.33 9.31
N GLU A 58 -10.04 -5.29 8.49
CA GLU A 58 -8.61 -5.51 8.27
C GLU A 58 -7.90 -4.18 7.95
N PRO A 59 -6.66 -3.98 8.43
CA PRO A 59 -5.95 -2.71 8.26
C PRO A 59 -5.97 -2.11 6.84
N PRO A 60 -5.88 -2.89 5.74
CA PRO A 60 -5.98 -2.36 4.38
C PRO A 60 -7.32 -1.71 4.05
N LEU A 61 -8.43 -2.14 4.68
CA LEU A 61 -9.76 -1.54 4.46
C LEU A 61 -9.95 -0.26 5.28
N GLN A 62 -9.14 -0.04 6.32
CA GLN A 62 -9.24 1.19 7.12
C GLN A 62 -8.86 2.45 6.34
N SER A 63 -8.01 2.35 5.32
CA SER A 63 -7.75 3.48 4.41
C SER A 63 -8.94 3.83 3.51
N TYR A 64 -9.98 2.98 3.48
CA TYR A 64 -11.21 3.15 2.71
C TYR A 64 -12.43 3.35 3.61
N ALA A 65 -12.28 3.28 4.93
CA ALA A 65 -13.36 3.58 5.87
C ALA A 65 -13.82 5.03 5.69
N ALA A 66 -15.10 5.33 5.96
CA ALA A 66 -15.60 6.71 5.92
C ALA A 66 -14.81 7.65 6.85
N THR A 67 -14.52 7.17 8.07
CA THR A 67 -13.64 7.84 9.01
C THR A 67 -12.36 7.03 9.16
N PRO A 68 -11.20 7.52 8.66
CA PRO A 68 -9.95 6.78 8.78
C PRO A 68 -9.47 6.78 10.24
N SER A 69 -8.81 5.71 10.65
CA SER A 69 -8.19 5.67 11.98
C SER A 69 -7.02 6.65 12.06
N THR A 70 -6.68 7.09 13.28
CA THR A 70 -5.52 7.98 13.53
C THR A 70 -4.23 7.40 12.93
N ARG A 71 -4.06 6.07 13.00
CA ARG A 71 -2.94 5.35 12.39
C ARG A 71 -2.84 5.59 10.87
N ILE A 72 -3.96 5.65 10.15
CA ILE A 72 -3.96 5.93 8.70
C ILE A 72 -3.53 7.37 8.44
N VAL A 73 -4.04 8.33 9.22
CA VAL A 73 -3.66 9.74 9.11
C VAL A 73 -2.15 9.91 9.35
N THR A 74 -1.63 9.40 10.46
CA THR A 74 -0.19 9.43 10.75
C THR A 74 0.63 8.69 9.69
N GLY A 75 0.12 7.58 9.17
CA GLY A 75 0.78 6.84 8.09
C GLY A 75 0.92 7.65 6.80
N LEU A 76 -0.10 8.45 6.45
CA LEU A 76 -0.07 9.35 5.30
C LEU A 76 0.92 10.52 5.49
N GLU A 77 1.00 11.06 6.70
CA GLU A 77 1.99 12.10 7.04
C GLU A 77 3.43 11.58 6.90
N ILE A 78 3.69 10.39 7.44
CA ILE A 78 5.01 9.73 7.31
C ILE A 78 5.31 9.44 5.84
N ALA A 79 4.34 8.89 5.08
CA ALA A 79 4.51 8.62 3.67
C ALA A 79 4.85 9.89 2.88
N ARG A 80 4.15 11.00 3.16
CA ARG A 80 4.42 12.31 2.55
C ARG A 80 5.84 12.79 2.85
N GLN A 81 6.28 12.67 4.10
CA GLN A 81 7.66 13.03 4.48
C GLN A 81 8.68 12.17 3.70
N CYS A 82 8.51 10.85 3.68
CA CYS A 82 9.43 9.96 2.95
C CYS A 82 9.48 10.27 1.45
N VAL A 83 8.32 10.53 0.81
CA VAL A 83 8.28 10.92 -0.60
C VAL A 83 8.99 12.24 -0.84
N SER A 84 8.83 13.21 0.07
CA SER A 84 9.55 14.50 0.00
C SER A 84 11.07 14.30 0.08
N GLU A 85 11.55 13.44 0.97
CA GLU A 85 12.98 13.13 1.13
C GLU A 85 13.53 12.40 -0.11
N ILE A 86 12.79 11.43 -0.65
CA ILE A 86 13.14 10.73 -1.89
C ILE A 86 13.22 11.71 -3.06
N ALA A 87 12.24 12.60 -3.19
CA ALA A 87 12.23 13.58 -4.27
C ALA A 87 13.40 14.56 -4.18
N ALA A 88 13.77 14.98 -2.96
CA ALA A 88 14.93 15.83 -2.72
C ALA A 88 16.25 15.12 -3.09
N ASP A 89 16.45 13.86 -2.67
CA ASP A 89 17.65 13.09 -3.03
C ASP A 89 17.71 12.81 -4.54
N ALA A 90 16.59 12.48 -5.17
CA ALA A 90 16.50 12.32 -6.62
C ALA A 90 16.87 13.61 -7.36
N SER A 91 16.32 14.75 -6.92
CA SER A 91 16.62 16.06 -7.50
C SER A 91 18.10 16.43 -7.34
N ALA A 92 18.71 16.13 -6.20
CA ALA A 92 20.15 16.37 -5.97
C ALA A 92 21.05 15.58 -6.93
N ARG A 93 20.53 14.49 -7.51
CA ARG A 93 21.20 13.64 -8.51
C ARG A 93 20.77 13.95 -9.95
N GLY A 94 20.01 15.02 -10.16
CA GLY A 94 19.51 15.40 -11.49
C GLY A 94 18.36 14.54 -12.01
N ALA A 95 17.71 13.74 -11.16
CA ALA A 95 16.57 12.92 -11.54
C ALA A 95 15.23 13.66 -11.30
N ARG A 96 14.27 13.44 -12.21
CA ARG A 96 12.88 13.89 -12.05
C ARG A 96 12.10 12.88 -11.19
N THR A 97 11.22 13.40 -10.33
CA THR A 97 10.34 12.59 -9.48
C THR A 97 8.89 12.90 -9.80
N ALA A 98 8.06 11.86 -9.86
CA ALA A 98 6.62 11.96 -10.03
C ALA A 98 5.91 10.88 -9.19
N ILE A 99 4.63 11.09 -8.91
CA ILE A 99 3.79 10.20 -8.13
C ILE A 99 2.74 9.56 -9.05
N VAL A 100 2.58 8.24 -8.95
CA VAL A 100 1.53 7.50 -9.65
C VAL A 100 0.65 6.81 -8.60
N LEU A 101 -0.63 7.16 -8.56
CA LEU A 101 -1.59 6.53 -7.67
C LEU A 101 -2.19 5.30 -8.37
N MET A 102 -1.92 4.12 -7.83
CA MET A 102 -2.48 2.84 -8.31
C MET A 102 -3.72 2.48 -7.48
N PRO A 103 -4.88 2.27 -8.09
CA PRO A 103 -6.07 1.86 -7.36
C PRO A 103 -5.98 0.41 -6.88
N ALA A 104 -6.71 0.08 -5.82
CA ALA A 104 -6.97 -1.31 -5.44
C ALA A 104 -7.97 -1.95 -6.43
N ARG A 105 -7.87 -3.28 -6.62
CA ARG A 105 -8.74 -4.04 -7.52
C ARG A 105 -10.23 -3.76 -7.29
N PHE A 106 -10.71 -3.80 -6.06
CA PHE A 106 -12.14 -3.58 -5.75
C PHE A 106 -12.63 -2.18 -6.13
N GLN A 107 -11.74 -1.18 -6.27
CA GLN A 107 -12.14 0.14 -6.78
C GLN A 107 -12.60 0.06 -8.24
N ILE A 108 -12.20 -0.98 -8.97
CA ILE A 108 -12.60 -1.26 -10.35
C ILE A 108 -13.65 -2.37 -10.42
N ASP A 109 -13.43 -3.46 -9.67
CA ASP A 109 -14.30 -4.65 -9.64
C ASP A 109 -15.51 -4.41 -8.72
N THR A 110 -16.68 -4.16 -9.32
CA THR A 110 -17.92 -3.86 -8.59
C THR A 110 -18.41 -5.04 -7.74
N PRO A 111 -18.49 -6.28 -8.24
CA PRO A 111 -18.78 -7.43 -7.39
C PRO A 111 -17.87 -7.54 -6.16
N ASP A 112 -16.56 -7.34 -6.33
CA ASP A 112 -15.61 -7.37 -5.21
C ASP A 112 -15.88 -6.25 -4.20
N TYR A 113 -16.12 -5.02 -4.68
CA TYR A 113 -16.50 -3.89 -3.81
C TYR A 113 -17.76 -4.17 -2.99
N MET A 114 -18.80 -4.75 -3.62
CA MET A 114 -20.07 -5.00 -2.94
C MET A 114 -19.90 -6.00 -1.80
N ARG A 115 -19.16 -7.09 -2.02
CA ARG A 115 -18.84 -8.08 -0.96
C ARG A 115 -18.07 -7.43 0.20
N LEU A 116 -17.07 -6.60 -0.10
CA LEU A 116 -16.30 -5.91 0.93
C LEU A 116 -17.15 -4.88 1.69
N ARG A 117 -18.03 -4.18 0.99
CA ARG A 117 -18.95 -3.21 1.58
C ARG A 117 -19.91 -3.88 2.57
N GLU A 118 -20.46 -5.03 2.20
CA GLU A 118 -21.32 -5.83 3.08
C GLU A 118 -20.56 -6.30 4.33
N ALA A 119 -19.39 -6.91 4.16
CA ALA A 119 -18.57 -7.36 5.30
C ALA A 119 -18.18 -6.20 6.25
N VAL A 120 -17.92 -5.01 5.71
CA VAL A 120 -17.63 -3.82 6.53
C VAL A 120 -18.89 -3.31 7.24
N ALA A 121 -20.05 -3.37 6.58
CA ALA A 121 -21.33 -2.99 7.18
C ALA A 121 -21.73 -3.94 8.32
N ASP A 122 -21.51 -5.25 8.17
CA ASP A 122 -21.75 -6.25 9.21
C ASP A 122 -20.88 -6.02 10.45
N ALA A 123 -19.68 -5.45 10.27
CA ALA A 123 -18.79 -5.02 11.34
C ALA A 123 -19.12 -3.62 11.91
N GLY A 124 -20.21 -2.99 11.47
CA GLY A 124 -20.67 -1.67 11.92
C GLY A 124 -19.92 -0.49 11.30
N GLY A 125 -19.23 -0.69 10.17
CA GLY A 125 -18.49 0.35 9.46
C GLY A 125 -19.13 0.78 8.14
N THR A 126 -18.54 1.80 7.51
CA THR A 126 -18.91 2.24 6.16
C THR A 126 -17.68 2.26 5.26
N LEU A 127 -17.77 1.56 4.12
CA LEU A 127 -16.71 1.50 3.11
C LEU A 127 -16.96 2.51 1.99
N GLN A 128 -16.07 3.49 1.85
CA GLN A 128 -16.08 4.43 0.73
C GLN A 128 -15.10 3.96 -0.33
N ARG A 129 -15.62 3.69 -1.54
CA ARG A 129 -14.87 3.02 -2.61
C ARG A 129 -13.55 3.69 -2.94
N ASP A 130 -13.54 5.02 -3.04
CA ASP A 130 -12.38 5.78 -3.54
C ASP A 130 -11.64 6.56 -2.47
N ALA A 131 -12.05 6.43 -1.20
CA ALA A 131 -11.55 7.28 -0.15
C ALA A 131 -10.04 7.15 0.10
N ALA A 132 -9.42 6.01 -0.21
CA ALA A 132 -7.96 5.91 -0.15
C ALA A 132 -7.30 6.76 -1.25
N THR A 133 -7.79 6.71 -2.49
CA THR A 133 -7.27 7.54 -3.59
C THR A 133 -7.38 9.02 -3.26
N ASP A 134 -8.53 9.45 -2.73
CA ASP A 134 -8.75 10.84 -2.32
C ASP A 134 -7.79 11.27 -1.20
N ARG A 135 -7.57 10.40 -0.21
CA ARG A 135 -6.65 10.65 0.91
C ARG A 135 -5.20 10.75 0.48
N PHE A 136 -4.73 9.82 -0.36
CA PHE A 136 -3.37 9.87 -0.89
C PHE A 136 -3.16 11.10 -1.79
N THR A 137 -4.15 11.42 -2.62
CA THR A 137 -4.15 12.65 -3.42
C THR A 137 -3.98 13.86 -2.50
N ALA A 138 -4.89 14.06 -1.54
CA ALA A 138 -4.86 15.19 -0.62
C ALA A 138 -3.56 15.28 0.18
N ALA A 139 -3.03 14.14 0.64
CA ALA A 139 -1.78 14.09 1.40
C ALA A 139 -0.57 14.48 0.54
N PHE A 140 -0.58 14.22 -0.77
CA PHE A 140 0.56 14.48 -1.65
C PHE A 140 0.47 15.77 -2.45
N VAL A 141 -0.70 16.40 -2.59
CA VAL A 141 -0.84 17.73 -3.22
C VAL A 141 0.19 18.75 -2.70
N PRO A 142 0.45 18.88 -1.38
CA PRO A 142 1.41 19.86 -0.87
C PRO A 142 2.87 19.65 -1.31
N LEU A 143 3.22 18.46 -1.83
CA LEU A 143 4.57 18.18 -2.33
C LEU A 143 4.85 18.89 -3.67
N ALA A 144 3.81 19.37 -4.37
CA ALA A 144 3.93 20.00 -5.69
C ALA A 144 4.69 19.16 -6.73
N LEU A 145 4.72 17.83 -6.55
CA LEU A 145 5.28 16.90 -7.51
C LEU A 145 4.26 16.59 -8.62
N PRO A 146 4.70 16.36 -9.87
CA PRO A 146 3.82 15.82 -10.90
C PRO A 146 3.17 14.53 -10.41
N MET A 147 1.84 14.46 -10.49
CA MET A 147 1.06 13.32 -9.99
C MET A 147 0.01 12.90 -11.01
N THR A 148 -0.22 11.59 -11.13
CA THR A 148 -1.31 11.04 -11.95
C THR A 148 -2.01 9.89 -11.22
N ASP A 149 -3.32 9.77 -11.47
CA ASP A 149 -4.18 8.74 -10.91
C ASP A 149 -4.60 7.73 -11.99
N LEU A 150 -4.37 6.45 -11.71
CA LEU A 150 -4.71 5.34 -12.59
C LEU A 150 -6.14 4.81 -12.39
N LEU A 151 -6.89 5.31 -11.40
CA LEU A 151 -8.27 4.88 -11.16
C LEU A 151 -9.19 5.16 -12.35
N SER A 152 -9.18 6.39 -12.85
CA SER A 152 -9.99 6.79 -14.00
C SER A 152 -9.68 5.99 -15.28
N PRO A 153 -8.41 5.88 -15.76
CA PRO A 153 -8.12 5.11 -16.97
C PRO A 153 -8.45 3.61 -16.82
N LEU A 154 -8.29 3.03 -15.63
CA LEU A 154 -8.65 1.63 -15.40
C LEU A 154 -10.18 1.41 -15.35
N ARG A 155 -10.96 2.35 -14.79
CA ARG A 155 -12.44 2.26 -14.80
C ARG A 155 -13.03 2.44 -16.19
N ASN A 156 -12.44 3.35 -16.98
CA ASN A 156 -12.90 3.71 -18.31
C ASN A 156 -12.26 2.84 -19.41
N ALA A 157 -11.55 1.78 -19.04
CA ALA A 157 -11.00 0.85 -20.02
C ALA A 157 -12.12 0.30 -20.91
N PRO A 158 -11.90 0.13 -22.22
CA PRO A 158 -12.90 -0.43 -23.12
C PRO A 158 -13.43 -1.80 -22.64
N PRO A 159 -14.55 -2.32 -23.15
CA PRO A 159 -14.95 -3.70 -22.88
C PRO A 159 -13.85 -4.70 -23.31
N GLY A 160 -13.66 -5.78 -22.55
CA GLY A 160 -12.65 -6.80 -22.84
C GLY A 160 -12.39 -7.72 -21.65
N GLY A 161 -11.33 -8.55 -21.74
CA GLY A 161 -10.94 -9.45 -20.66
C GLY A 161 -10.51 -8.74 -19.37
N ASP A 162 -10.26 -9.47 -18.29
CA ASP A 162 -10.01 -8.86 -16.98
C ASP A 162 -8.78 -7.94 -16.95
N LEU A 163 -8.87 -6.85 -16.19
CA LEU A 163 -7.74 -5.92 -15.95
C LEU A 163 -6.84 -6.38 -14.80
N PHE A 164 -7.38 -7.15 -13.86
CA PHE A 164 -6.65 -7.77 -12.74
C PHE A 164 -6.81 -9.28 -12.80
N PHE A 165 -5.85 -10.03 -12.29
CA PHE A 165 -6.02 -11.47 -12.14
C PHE A 165 -7.14 -11.79 -11.13
N GLN A 166 -7.93 -12.83 -11.40
CA GLN A 166 -9.04 -13.21 -10.52
C GLN A 166 -8.58 -13.68 -9.13
N GLU A 167 -7.38 -14.26 -9.04
CA GLU A 167 -6.86 -14.85 -7.81
C GLU A 167 -5.88 -13.96 -7.04
N ASN A 168 -5.50 -12.80 -7.58
CA ASN A 168 -4.55 -11.90 -6.92
C ASN A 168 -4.77 -10.43 -7.27
N VAL A 169 -3.98 -9.54 -6.66
CA VAL A 169 -4.14 -8.08 -6.76
C VAL A 169 -3.36 -7.44 -7.92
N HIS A 170 -2.68 -8.23 -8.75
CA HIS A 170 -1.86 -7.71 -9.84
C HIS A 170 -2.67 -7.54 -11.13
N LEU A 171 -2.21 -6.61 -11.97
CA LEU A 171 -2.77 -6.38 -13.29
C LEU A 171 -2.49 -7.56 -14.22
N THR A 172 -3.43 -7.85 -15.11
CA THR A 172 -3.19 -8.73 -16.25
C THR A 172 -2.33 -8.02 -17.30
N ARG A 173 -1.92 -8.72 -18.36
CA ARG A 173 -1.29 -8.09 -19.53
C ARG A 173 -2.15 -6.93 -20.08
N ARG A 174 -3.47 -7.10 -20.09
CA ARG A 174 -4.41 -6.06 -20.55
C ARG A 174 -4.41 -4.86 -19.61
N GLY A 175 -4.48 -5.10 -18.29
CA GLY A 175 -4.40 -4.04 -17.28
C GLY A 175 -3.10 -3.25 -17.38
N HIS A 176 -1.97 -3.94 -17.57
CA HIS A 176 -0.68 -3.29 -17.83
C HIS A 176 -0.68 -2.47 -19.12
N GLY A 177 -1.36 -2.90 -20.18
CA GLY A 177 -1.53 -2.12 -21.40
C GLY A 177 -2.22 -0.78 -21.16
N ILE A 178 -3.36 -0.79 -20.48
CA ILE A 178 -4.10 0.44 -20.13
C ILE A 178 -3.25 1.39 -19.29
N VAL A 179 -2.51 0.86 -18.30
CA VAL A 179 -1.60 1.66 -17.48
C VAL A 179 -0.45 2.23 -18.31
N ALA A 180 0.14 1.45 -19.21
CA ALA A 180 1.23 1.91 -20.07
C ALA A 180 0.77 3.03 -21.01
N ASP A 181 -0.40 2.89 -21.63
CA ASP A 181 -0.97 3.89 -22.54
C ASP A 181 -1.24 5.22 -21.82
N HIS A 182 -1.66 5.17 -20.55
CA HIS A 182 -1.84 6.37 -19.72
C HIS A 182 -0.52 6.98 -19.25
N LEU A 183 0.44 6.13 -18.83
CA LEU A 183 1.72 6.60 -18.27
C LEU A 183 2.67 7.12 -19.34
N ALA A 184 2.67 6.58 -20.56
CA ALA A 184 3.57 7.01 -21.62
C ALA A 184 3.54 8.54 -21.86
N PRO A 185 2.39 9.18 -22.16
CA PRO A 185 2.35 10.62 -22.35
C PRO A 185 2.62 11.41 -21.06
N PHE A 186 2.32 10.86 -19.88
CA PHE A 186 2.64 11.48 -18.60
C PHE A 186 4.16 11.56 -18.37
N VAL A 187 4.87 10.46 -18.64
CA VAL A 187 6.34 10.40 -18.53
C VAL A 187 7.01 11.28 -19.59
N THR A 188 6.51 11.31 -20.84
CA THR A 188 7.04 12.22 -21.86
C THR A 188 7.01 13.68 -21.39
N ARG A 189 5.85 14.15 -20.91
CA ARG A 189 5.73 15.52 -20.37
C ARG A 189 6.58 15.79 -19.14
N LEU A 190 6.87 14.77 -18.34
CA LEU A 190 7.74 14.89 -17.16
C LEU A 190 9.19 15.12 -17.58
N LEU A 191 9.63 14.50 -18.68
CA LEU A 191 11.00 14.56 -19.18
C LEU A 191 11.26 15.82 -20.04
N GLU A 192 10.23 16.41 -20.63
CA GLU A 192 10.32 17.66 -21.41
C GLU A 192 10.43 18.93 -20.56
N ARG A 193 10.15 18.83 -19.25
CA ARG A 193 10.28 19.92 -18.27
C ARG A 193 11.64 19.91 -17.62
#